data_AF-A0A1B7W5F1-F1
#
_entry.id   AF-A0A1B7W5F1-F1
#
_cell.length_a   1.000
_cell.length_b   1.000
_cell.length_c   1.000
_cell.angle_alpha   90.00
_cell.angle_beta   90.00
_cell.angle_gamma   90.00
#
_symmetry.space_group_name_H-M   'P 1'
#
loop_
_entity.id
_entity.type
_entity.pdbx_description
1 polymer ?
#
loop_
_entity_poly.entity_id
_entity_poly.type
_entity_poly.pdbx_seq_one_letter_code
_entity_poly.pdbx_strand_id
1 'polypeptide(L)'
;SIPLNSNVYPEAQASIEEWQNQWQKDAKHYVLTEKALKERRWRDVLYHAPKVPINSYWQSKIHPLVAQAKLNIEAQTQSLLAKAYAKAEERDFSTALYYLQQIPQESSAGAMVKQKLAEYNQKRQVRSGYYLYQAHNQASIGNFFAAIKLLERVPKDAEVYAQARVKLEEYSHKLRLRNQQQELAILKTVPLAERQNTPIQRRVSLQPEDYLQEVNIRN
;
A
#
# COMPACT_ATOMS: atom_id res chain seq x y z
N SER A 1 23.12 -0.69 -57.00
CA SER A 1 23.19 -2.17 -57.00
C SER A 1 24.61 -2.60 -57.32
N ILE A 2 25.21 -3.50 -56.54
CA ILE A 2 26.49 -4.12 -56.86
C ILE A 2 26.19 -5.30 -57.79
N PRO A 3 26.83 -5.41 -58.97
CA PRO A 3 26.65 -6.55 -59.87
C PRO A 3 26.98 -7.88 -59.18
N LEU A 4 26.22 -8.94 -59.45
CA LEU A 4 26.39 -10.28 -58.86
C LEU A 4 27.77 -10.90 -59.14
N ASN A 5 28.44 -10.45 -60.20
CA ASN A 5 29.77 -10.86 -60.64
C ASN A 5 30.90 -9.95 -60.11
N SER A 6 30.58 -9.02 -59.22
CA SER A 6 31.57 -8.14 -58.60
C SER A 6 32.31 -8.85 -57.47
N ASN A 7 33.64 -8.75 -57.45
CA ASN A 7 34.48 -9.32 -56.38
C ASN A 7 34.22 -8.70 -54.99
N VAL A 8 33.42 -7.63 -54.87
CA VAL A 8 33.03 -7.02 -53.59
C VAL A 8 31.61 -7.41 -53.14
N TYR A 9 30.91 -8.24 -53.92
CA TYR A 9 29.55 -8.66 -53.62
C TYR A 9 29.47 -9.54 -52.35
N PRO A 10 30.35 -10.55 -52.14
CA PRO A 10 30.34 -11.35 -50.90
C PRO A 10 30.58 -10.52 -49.64
N GLU A 11 31.50 -9.57 -49.68
CA GLU A 11 31.86 -8.68 -48.56
C GLU A 11 30.71 -7.72 -48.22
N ALA A 12 30.03 -7.20 -49.24
CA ALA A 12 28.85 -6.37 -49.06
C ALA A 12 27.70 -7.16 -48.40
N GLN A 13 27.50 -8.43 -48.79
CA GLN A 13 26.47 -9.28 -48.19
C GLN A 13 26.77 -9.61 -46.73
N ALA A 14 28.01 -9.95 -46.41
CA ALA A 14 28.45 -10.19 -45.03
C ALA A 14 28.26 -8.94 -44.14
N SER A 15 28.57 -7.76 -44.68
CA SER A 15 28.38 -6.49 -43.98
C SER A 15 26.89 -6.23 -43.68
N ILE A 16 25.98 -6.54 -44.60
CA ILE A 16 24.52 -6.36 -44.39
C ILE A 16 24.02 -7.25 -43.24
N GLU A 17 24.42 -8.51 -43.21
CA GLU A 17 24.02 -9.44 -42.14
C GLU A 17 24.55 -8.99 -40.77
N GLU A 18 25.79 -8.51 -40.72
CA GLU A 18 26.40 -7.99 -39.50
C GLU A 18 25.65 -6.75 -38.97
N TRP A 19 25.34 -5.81 -39.87
CA TRP A 19 24.54 -4.61 -39.53
C TRP A 19 23.13 -4.98 -39.05
N GLN A 20 22.48 -5.95 -39.68
CA GLN A 20 21.14 -6.39 -39.28
C GLN A 20 21.15 -7.06 -37.90
N ASN A 21 22.15 -7.89 -37.62
CA ASN A 21 22.32 -8.52 -36.31
C ASN A 21 22.61 -7.47 -35.23
N GLN A 22 23.47 -6.49 -35.53
CA GLN A 22 23.77 -5.40 -34.60
C GLN A 22 22.52 -4.56 -34.31
N TRP A 23 21.76 -4.23 -35.35
CA TRP A 23 20.49 -3.50 -35.21
C TRP A 23 19.48 -4.22 -34.32
N GLN A 24 19.34 -5.55 -34.47
CA GLN A 24 18.43 -6.32 -33.62
C GLN A 24 18.88 -6.37 -32.15
N LYS A 25 20.18 -6.52 -31.90
CA LYS A 25 20.75 -6.44 -30.55
C LYS A 25 20.48 -5.08 -29.91
N ASP A 26 20.68 -4.03 -30.69
CA ASP A 26 20.51 -2.64 -30.30
C ASP A 26 19.03 -2.27 -30.07
N ALA A 27 18.10 -2.90 -30.79
CA ALA A 27 16.65 -2.69 -30.68
C ALA A 27 16.03 -3.24 -29.39
N LYS A 28 16.75 -4.05 -28.60
CA LYS A 28 16.21 -4.73 -27.41
C LYS A 28 15.59 -3.76 -26.40
N HIS A 29 16.23 -2.62 -26.16
CA HIS A 29 15.72 -1.62 -25.22
C HIS A 29 14.48 -0.91 -25.73
N TYR A 30 14.30 -0.78 -27.05
CA TYR A 30 13.06 -0.26 -27.62
C TYR A 30 11.89 -1.21 -27.33
N VAL A 31 12.06 -2.52 -27.57
CA VAL A 31 11.02 -3.53 -27.30
C VAL A 31 10.64 -3.56 -25.82
N LEU A 32 11.62 -3.48 -24.91
CA LEU A 32 11.36 -3.40 -23.47
C LEU A 32 10.60 -2.13 -23.09
N THR A 33 10.93 -1.00 -23.71
CA THR A 33 10.25 0.29 -23.51
C THR A 33 8.79 0.20 -23.96
N GLU A 34 8.54 -0.34 -25.15
CA GLU A 34 7.19 -0.50 -25.69
C GLU A 34 6.35 -1.45 -24.81
N LYS A 35 6.93 -2.58 -24.39
CA LYS A 35 6.29 -3.53 -23.48
C LYS A 35 5.96 -2.88 -22.14
N ALA A 36 6.89 -2.16 -21.54
CA ALA A 36 6.68 -1.43 -20.29
C ALA A 36 5.54 -0.42 -20.40
N LEU A 37 5.44 0.29 -21.53
CA LEU A 37 4.34 1.22 -21.80
C LEU A 37 2.99 0.47 -21.86
N LYS A 38 2.91 -0.63 -22.61
CA LYS A 38 1.68 -1.44 -22.71
C LYS A 38 1.23 -2.01 -21.37
N GLU A 39 2.18 -2.42 -20.54
CA GLU A 39 1.94 -2.98 -19.20
C GLU A 39 1.79 -1.91 -18.10
N ARG A 40 1.74 -0.62 -18.47
CA ARG A 40 1.61 0.52 -17.54
C ARG A 40 2.75 0.63 -16.52
N ARG A 41 3.90 0.04 -16.82
CA ARG A 41 5.14 0.14 -16.03
C ARG A 41 5.91 1.39 -16.47
N TRP A 42 5.33 2.56 -16.22
CA TRP A 42 5.84 3.84 -16.74
C TRP A 42 7.26 4.18 -16.26
N ARG A 43 7.64 3.75 -15.06
CA ARG A 43 9.01 3.90 -14.54
C ARG A 43 10.02 3.11 -15.39
N ASP A 44 9.64 1.91 -15.82
CA ASP A 44 10.48 1.07 -16.67
C ASP A 44 10.65 1.67 -18.08
N VAL A 45 9.66 2.41 -18.58
CA VAL A 45 9.79 3.21 -19.81
C VAL A 45 10.91 4.23 -19.64
N LEU A 46 10.91 4.99 -18.54
CA LEU A 46 11.96 5.98 -18.26
C LEU A 46 13.32 5.35 -17.98
N TYR A 47 13.36 4.09 -17.54
CA TYR A 47 14.60 3.34 -17.33
C TYR A 47 15.19 2.78 -18.62
N HIS A 48 14.38 2.21 -19.52
CA HIS A 48 14.84 1.56 -20.74
C HIS A 48 15.03 2.51 -21.92
N ALA A 49 14.19 3.54 -22.05
CA ALA A 49 14.25 4.47 -23.18
C ALA A 49 15.62 5.15 -23.38
N PRO A 50 16.33 5.60 -22.32
CA PRO A 50 17.66 6.19 -22.48
C PRO A 50 18.74 5.22 -22.97
N LYS A 51 18.47 3.91 -22.95
CA LYS A 51 19.40 2.86 -23.40
C LYS A 51 19.19 2.48 -24.87
N VAL A 52 18.25 3.12 -25.56
CA VAL A 52 18.01 2.91 -26.99
C VAL A 52 19.04 3.72 -27.79
N PRO A 53 19.58 3.21 -28.92
CA PRO A 53 20.60 3.91 -29.69
C PRO A 53 20.19 5.32 -30.11
N ILE A 54 21.15 6.23 -30.04
CA ILE A 54 20.97 7.65 -30.33
C ILE A 54 21.14 7.85 -31.85
N ASN A 55 20.14 7.44 -32.63
CA ASN A 55 20.03 7.79 -34.04
C ASN A 55 18.63 8.31 -34.37
N SER A 56 18.50 9.04 -35.48
CA SER A 56 17.24 9.72 -35.84
C SER A 56 16.05 8.77 -35.94
N TYR A 57 16.27 7.54 -36.40
CA TYR A 57 15.21 6.54 -36.51
C TYR A 57 14.66 6.17 -35.14
N TRP A 58 15.53 5.76 -34.21
CA TRP A 58 15.09 5.31 -32.88
C TRP A 58 14.55 6.44 -32.02
N GLN A 59 15.14 7.63 -32.13
CA GLN A 59 14.65 8.81 -31.40
C GLN A 59 13.20 9.15 -31.77
N SER A 60 12.85 9.11 -33.05
CA SER A 60 11.48 9.40 -33.49
C SER A 60 10.46 8.40 -32.94
N LYS A 61 10.87 7.14 -32.70
CA LYS A 61 10.05 6.11 -32.08
C LYS A 61 9.98 6.20 -30.55
N ILE A 62 11.07 6.54 -29.88
CA ILE A 62 11.16 6.55 -28.42
C ILE A 62 10.53 7.80 -27.80
N HIS A 63 10.69 8.95 -28.45
CA HIS A 63 10.19 10.22 -27.95
C HIS A 63 8.70 10.19 -27.56
N PRO A 64 7.76 9.71 -28.40
CA PRO A 64 6.35 9.63 -28.01
C PRO A 64 6.09 8.67 -26.84
N LEU A 65 6.82 7.55 -26.74
CA LEU A 65 6.65 6.60 -25.63
C LEU A 65 7.06 7.23 -24.29
N VAL A 66 8.20 7.96 -24.29
CA VAL A 66 8.68 8.69 -23.11
C VAL A 66 7.71 9.81 -22.73
N ALA A 67 7.23 10.58 -23.70
CA ALA A 67 6.27 11.64 -23.47
C ALA A 67 4.97 11.10 -22.84
N GLN A 68 4.43 10.01 -23.36
CA GLN A 68 3.24 9.36 -22.81
C GLN A 68 3.47 8.84 -21.39
N ALA A 69 4.61 8.18 -21.13
CA ALA A 69 4.94 7.69 -19.79
C ALA A 69 5.07 8.83 -18.77
N LYS A 70 5.70 9.96 -19.15
CA LYS A 70 5.78 11.16 -18.29
C LYS A 70 4.39 11.70 -17.96
N LEU A 71 3.52 11.87 -18.96
CA LEU A 71 2.13 12.32 -18.72
C LEU A 71 1.38 11.39 -17.76
N ASN A 72 1.53 10.07 -17.92
CA ASN A 72 0.89 9.10 -17.05
C ASN A 72 1.45 9.14 -15.61
N ILE A 73 2.76 9.32 -15.45
CA ILE A 73 3.39 9.52 -14.14
C ILE A 73 2.86 10.80 -13.48
N GLU A 74 2.73 11.91 -14.20
CA GLU A 74 2.22 13.15 -13.64
C GLU A 74 0.75 13.03 -13.21
N ALA A 75 -0.11 12.41 -14.04
CA ALA A 75 -1.49 12.16 -13.67
C ALA A 75 -1.62 11.27 -12.42
N GLN A 76 -0.83 10.19 -12.35
CA GLN A 76 -0.79 9.32 -11.18
C GLN A 76 -0.27 10.08 -9.94
N THR A 77 0.75 10.91 -10.12
CA THR A 77 1.35 11.72 -9.05
C THR A 77 0.33 12.68 -8.45
N GLN A 78 -0.42 13.40 -9.29
CA GLN A 78 -1.48 14.31 -8.83
C GLN A 78 -2.56 13.57 -8.02
N SER A 79 -3.00 12.40 -8.51
CA SER A 79 -3.99 11.58 -7.79
C SER A 79 -3.48 11.10 -6.43
N LEU A 80 -2.23 10.62 -6.36
CA LEU A 80 -1.61 10.14 -5.12
C LEU A 80 -1.38 11.28 -4.12
N LEU A 81 -0.94 12.45 -4.60
CA LEU A 81 -0.77 13.64 -3.74
C LEU A 81 -2.10 14.08 -3.12
N ALA A 82 -3.18 14.13 -3.91
CA ALA A 82 -4.50 14.49 -3.41
C ALA A 82 -4.95 13.53 -2.28
N LYS A 83 -4.77 12.22 -2.48
CA LYS A 83 -5.07 11.21 -1.46
C LYS A 83 -4.19 11.35 -0.21
N ALA A 84 -2.89 11.61 -0.40
CA ALA A 84 -1.96 11.82 0.70
C ALA A 84 -2.34 13.03 1.55
N TYR A 85 -2.68 14.15 0.91
CA TYR A 85 -3.06 15.38 1.61
C TYR A 85 -4.40 15.25 2.33
N ALA A 86 -5.41 14.64 1.72
CA ALA A 86 -6.68 14.35 2.40
C ALA A 86 -6.47 13.52 3.68
N LYS A 87 -5.62 12.48 3.62
CA LYS A 87 -5.30 11.68 4.82
C LYS A 87 -4.50 12.44 5.85
N ALA A 88 -3.60 13.33 5.43
CA ALA A 88 -2.86 14.18 6.35
C ALA A 88 -3.77 15.21 7.06
N GLU A 89 -4.80 15.73 6.39
CA GLU A 89 -5.82 16.60 6.99
C GLU A 89 -6.63 15.86 8.08
N GLU A 90 -6.96 14.60 7.83
CA GLU A 90 -7.54 13.68 8.83
C GLU A 90 -6.55 13.31 9.97
N ARG A 91 -5.29 13.75 9.88
CA ARG A 91 -4.16 13.37 10.75
C ARG A 91 -3.82 11.88 10.70
N ASP A 92 -4.24 11.20 9.64
CA ASP A 92 -3.82 9.84 9.31
C ASP A 92 -2.52 9.89 8.50
N PHE A 93 -1.43 10.20 9.21
CA PHE A 93 -0.10 10.30 8.60
C PHE A 93 0.43 8.95 8.12
N SER A 94 -0.04 7.83 8.67
CA SER A 94 0.35 6.49 8.20
C SER A 94 -0.16 6.24 6.77
N THR A 95 -1.44 6.51 6.52
CA THR A 95 -2.01 6.35 5.18
C THR A 95 -1.50 7.45 4.22
N ALA A 96 -1.27 8.67 4.71
CA ALA A 96 -0.66 9.71 3.90
C ALA A 96 0.73 9.33 3.39
N LEU A 97 1.58 8.78 4.27
CA LEU A 97 2.91 8.27 3.91
C LEU A 97 2.82 7.12 2.91
N TYR A 98 1.87 6.21 3.07
CA TYR A 98 1.63 5.11 2.11
C TYR A 98 1.37 5.61 0.69
N TYR A 99 0.58 6.68 0.52
CA TYR A 99 0.36 7.27 -0.79
C TYR A 99 1.58 8.00 -1.34
N LEU A 100 2.30 8.75 -0.50
CA LEU A 100 3.51 9.47 -0.91
C LEU A 100 4.62 8.52 -1.39
N GLN A 101 4.77 7.35 -0.76
CA GLN A 101 5.78 6.34 -1.13
C GLN A 101 5.55 5.72 -2.51
N GLN A 102 4.33 5.78 -3.04
CA GLN A 102 3.99 5.26 -4.36
C GLN A 102 4.34 6.23 -5.49
N ILE A 103 4.60 7.50 -5.17
CA ILE A 103 4.92 8.51 -6.18
C ILE A 103 6.35 8.27 -6.70
N PRO A 104 6.54 8.08 -8.01
CA PRO A 104 7.87 7.93 -8.59
C PRO A 104 8.74 9.16 -8.34
N GLN A 105 10.01 8.95 -8.01
CA GLN A 105 10.99 10.05 -7.83
C GLN A 105 11.19 10.85 -9.12
N GLU A 106 10.97 10.20 -10.27
CA GLU A 106 11.09 10.77 -11.60
C GLU A 106 9.96 11.75 -11.95
N SER A 107 8.91 11.84 -11.12
CA SER A 107 7.84 12.83 -11.28
C SER A 107 8.35 14.25 -11.01
N SER A 108 7.63 15.24 -11.55
CA SER A 108 7.87 16.66 -11.27
C SER A 108 7.81 17.01 -9.77
N ALA A 109 7.05 16.24 -9.00
CA ALA A 109 6.85 16.42 -7.56
C ALA A 109 7.91 15.70 -6.69
N GLY A 110 8.85 14.96 -7.27
CA GLY A 110 9.73 14.05 -6.52
C GLY A 110 10.49 14.70 -5.35
N ALA A 111 11.03 15.91 -5.54
CA ALA A 111 11.71 16.64 -4.48
C ALA A 111 10.78 17.05 -3.33
N MET A 112 9.59 17.55 -3.67
CA MET A 112 8.56 17.92 -2.69
C MET A 112 8.05 16.69 -1.94
N VAL A 113 7.84 15.56 -2.62
CA VAL A 113 7.44 14.29 -2.00
C VAL A 113 8.49 13.84 -0.97
N LYS A 114 9.78 13.92 -1.30
CA LYS A 114 10.86 13.58 -0.36
C LYS A 114 10.79 14.43 0.92
N GLN A 115 10.53 15.73 0.79
CA GLN A 115 10.34 16.61 1.94
C GLN A 115 9.09 16.23 2.75
N LYS A 116 7.96 15.96 2.08
CA LYS A 116 6.70 15.57 2.73
C LYS A 116 6.79 14.23 3.44
N LEU A 117 7.53 13.27 2.89
CA LEU A 117 7.83 12.01 3.57
C LEU A 117 8.55 12.23 4.90
N ALA A 118 9.56 13.11 4.95
CA ALA A 118 10.25 13.43 6.20
C ALA A 118 9.31 14.13 7.20
N GLU A 119 8.58 15.14 6.75
CA GLU A 119 7.63 15.90 7.57
C GLU A 119 6.54 14.99 8.18
N TYR A 120 5.90 14.15 7.37
CA TYR A 120 4.81 13.29 7.83
C TYR A 120 5.30 12.14 8.69
N ASN A 121 6.52 11.65 8.47
CA ASN A 121 7.16 10.72 9.39
C ASN A 121 7.31 11.34 10.78
N GLN A 122 7.84 12.56 10.87
CA GLN A 122 7.97 13.26 12.15
C GLN A 122 6.62 13.47 12.82
N LYS A 123 5.60 13.92 12.07
CA LYS A 123 4.23 14.10 12.60
C LYS A 123 3.62 12.80 13.10
N ARG A 124 3.85 11.69 12.40
CA ARG A 124 3.42 10.35 12.83
C ARG A 124 4.11 9.91 14.12
N GLN A 125 5.40 10.20 14.30
CA GLN A 125 6.11 9.90 15.56
C GLN A 125 5.51 10.67 16.74
N VAL A 126 5.31 11.99 16.57
CA VAL A 126 4.66 12.83 17.59
C VAL A 126 3.26 12.30 17.93
N ARG A 127 2.46 11.92 16.92
CA ARG A 127 1.12 11.39 17.11
C ARG A 127 1.12 10.04 17.85
N SER A 128 2.13 9.21 17.60
CA SER A 128 2.32 7.93 18.27
C SER A 128 2.59 8.12 19.76
N GLY A 129 3.47 9.07 20.11
CA GLY A 129 3.70 9.48 21.50
C GLY A 129 2.43 10.00 22.17
N TYR A 130 1.64 10.81 21.45
CA TYR A 130 0.34 11.28 21.94
C TYR A 130 -0.64 10.13 22.23
N TYR A 131 -0.73 9.12 21.37
CA TYR A 131 -1.60 7.96 21.63
C TYR A 131 -1.19 7.18 22.87
N LEU A 132 0.12 6.95 23.06
CA LEU A 132 0.63 6.32 24.27
C LEU A 132 0.28 7.12 25.53
N TYR A 133 0.50 8.44 25.51
CA TYR A 133 0.14 9.33 26.62
C TYR A 133 -1.37 9.30 26.93
N GLN A 134 -2.23 9.39 25.90
CA GLN A 134 -3.67 9.32 26.08
C GLN A 134 -4.12 7.95 26.61
N ALA A 135 -3.48 6.87 26.18
CA ALA A 135 -3.77 5.54 26.69
C ALA A 135 -3.45 5.42 28.18
N HIS A 136 -2.35 6.01 28.64
CA HIS A 136 -2.04 6.11 30.06
C HIS A 136 -3.13 6.83 30.85
N ASN A 137 -3.63 7.97 30.37
CA ASN A 137 -4.70 8.72 31.03
C ASN A 137 -6.03 7.95 31.05
N GLN A 138 -6.36 7.22 29.98
CA GLN A 138 -7.55 6.36 29.98
C GLN A 138 -7.41 5.19 30.96
N ALA A 139 -6.21 4.59 31.05
CA ALA A 139 -5.95 3.51 31.98
C ALA A 139 -5.95 3.97 33.46
N SER A 140 -5.50 5.20 33.75
CA SER A 140 -5.49 5.74 35.13
C SER A 140 -6.89 5.92 35.70
N ILE A 141 -7.90 6.15 34.85
CA ILE A 141 -9.32 6.18 35.24
C ILE A 141 -10.01 4.81 35.09
N GLY A 142 -9.25 3.74 34.87
CA GLY A 142 -9.74 2.37 34.74
C GLY A 142 -10.41 2.04 33.39
N ASN A 143 -10.34 2.95 32.40
CA ASN A 143 -10.87 2.72 31.06
C ASN A 143 -9.85 1.99 30.17
N PHE A 144 -9.58 0.73 30.50
CA PHE A 144 -8.61 -0.10 29.77
C PHE A 144 -9.00 -0.36 28.32
N PHE A 145 -10.30 -0.43 28.00
CA PHE A 145 -10.76 -0.62 26.62
C PHE A 145 -10.38 0.56 25.71
N ALA A 146 -10.63 1.80 26.16
CA ALA A 146 -10.22 2.98 25.40
C ALA A 146 -8.69 3.10 25.32
N ALA A 147 -7.98 2.75 26.39
CA ALA A 147 -6.52 2.73 26.41
C ALA A 147 -5.95 1.77 25.35
N ILE A 148 -6.47 0.54 25.27
CA ILE A 148 -6.05 -0.46 24.26
C ILE A 148 -6.30 0.07 22.84
N LYS A 149 -7.49 0.61 22.55
CA LYS A 149 -7.81 1.18 21.23
C LYS A 149 -6.87 2.30 20.79
N LEU A 150 -6.32 3.07 21.74
CA LEU A 150 -5.33 4.10 21.45
C LEU A 150 -3.95 3.48 21.14
N LEU A 151 -3.52 2.49 21.93
CA LEU A 151 -2.24 1.81 21.74
C LEU A 151 -2.18 1.01 20.43
N GLU A 152 -3.30 0.46 19.97
CA GLU A 152 -3.41 -0.22 18.67
C GLU A 152 -3.13 0.71 17.47
N ARG A 153 -3.27 2.03 17.65
CA ARG A 153 -2.98 3.02 16.60
C ARG A 153 -1.50 3.37 16.49
N VAL A 154 -0.66 2.89 17.40
CA VAL A 154 0.79 3.12 17.37
C VAL A 154 1.41 2.22 16.29
N PRO A 155 1.99 2.77 15.21
CA PRO A 155 2.57 1.97 14.14
C PRO A 155 3.87 1.29 14.58
N LYS A 156 4.24 0.19 13.90
CA LYS A 156 5.38 -0.67 14.26
C LYS A 156 6.74 0.03 14.22
N ASP A 157 6.87 1.04 13.38
CA ASP A 157 8.07 1.85 13.18
C ASP A 157 8.07 3.13 14.03
N ALA A 158 7.12 3.28 14.96
CA ALA A 158 7.16 4.35 15.94
C ALA A 158 8.23 4.07 17.00
N GLU A 159 8.93 5.12 17.44
CA GLU A 159 9.93 5.03 18.52
C GLU A 159 9.31 4.50 19.82
N VAL A 160 8.05 4.87 20.09
CA VAL A 160 7.30 4.44 21.28
C VAL A 160 6.61 3.07 21.12
N TYR A 161 6.79 2.36 19.99
CA TYR A 161 6.06 1.13 19.70
C TYR A 161 6.30 0.04 20.75
N ALA A 162 7.56 -0.19 21.15
CA ALA A 162 7.89 -1.20 22.15
C ALA A 162 7.17 -0.93 23.48
N GLN A 163 7.17 0.32 23.94
CA GLN A 163 6.47 0.73 25.16
C GLN A 163 4.94 0.56 25.01
N ALA A 164 4.39 0.91 23.85
CA ALA A 164 2.98 0.73 23.56
C ALA A 164 2.57 -0.75 23.60
N ARG A 165 3.40 -1.67 23.11
CA ARG A 165 3.15 -3.12 23.15
C ARG A 165 3.12 -3.67 24.57
N VAL A 166 4.08 -3.29 25.41
CA VAL A 166 4.09 -3.67 26.83
C VAL A 166 2.82 -3.21 27.53
N LYS A 167 2.42 -1.95 27.30
CA LYS A 167 1.20 -1.39 27.92
C LYS A 167 -0.08 -2.02 27.39
N LEU A 168 -0.11 -2.41 26.11
CA LEU A 168 -1.24 -3.10 25.52
C LEU A 168 -1.46 -4.44 26.22
N GLU A 169 -0.41 -5.24 26.43
CA GLU A 169 -0.49 -6.51 27.14
C GLU A 169 -0.95 -6.34 28.60
N GLU A 170 -0.37 -5.36 29.31
CA GLU A 170 -0.76 -5.03 30.68
C GLU A 170 -2.25 -4.66 30.78
N TYR A 171 -2.72 -3.76 29.92
CA TYR A 171 -4.11 -3.29 29.95
C TYR A 171 -5.10 -4.35 29.48
N SER A 172 -4.73 -5.19 28.50
CA SER A 172 -5.54 -6.34 28.10
C SER A 172 -5.73 -7.33 29.25
N HIS A 173 -4.67 -7.58 30.04
CA HIS A 173 -4.76 -8.43 31.22
C HIS A 173 -5.67 -7.82 32.29
N LYS A 174 -5.50 -6.53 32.61
CA LYS A 174 -6.34 -5.80 33.58
C LYS A 174 -7.81 -5.78 33.18
N LEU A 175 -8.11 -5.58 31.90
CA LEU A 175 -9.48 -5.62 31.38
C LEU A 175 -10.11 -6.99 31.58
N ARG A 176 -9.37 -8.07 31.28
CA ARG A 176 -9.85 -9.45 31.48
C ARG A 176 -10.18 -9.73 32.94
N LEU A 177 -9.29 -9.37 33.87
CA LEU A 177 -9.51 -9.57 35.30
C LEU A 177 -10.75 -8.81 35.80
N ARG A 178 -10.93 -7.56 35.36
CA ARG A 178 -12.10 -6.76 35.71
C ARG A 178 -13.40 -7.44 35.26
N ASN A 179 -13.44 -7.94 34.04
CA ASN A 179 -14.63 -8.61 33.51
C ASN A 179 -14.95 -9.89 34.31
N GLN A 180 -13.92 -10.69 34.62
CA GLN A 180 -14.09 -11.88 35.47
C GLN A 180 -14.63 -11.53 36.86
N GLN A 181 -14.11 -10.47 37.49
CA GLN A 181 -14.61 -10.01 38.79
C GLN A 181 -16.07 -9.54 38.73
N GLN A 182 -16.45 -8.83 37.65
CA GLN A 182 -17.83 -8.40 37.44
C GLN A 182 -18.78 -9.59 37.24
N GLU A 183 -18.40 -10.58 36.43
CA GLU A 183 -19.16 -11.82 36.25
C GLU A 183 -19.36 -12.56 37.59
N LEU A 184 -18.28 -12.70 38.37
CA LEU A 184 -18.35 -13.32 39.70
C LEU A 184 -19.22 -12.52 40.67
N ALA A 185 -19.21 -11.19 40.60
CA ALA A 185 -20.09 -10.35 41.42
C ALA A 185 -21.56 -10.54 41.04
N ILE A 186 -21.88 -10.53 39.74
CA ILE A 186 -23.23 -10.77 39.22
C ILE A 186 -23.75 -12.13 39.69
N LEU A 187 -22.93 -13.18 39.60
CA LEU A 187 -23.30 -14.54 40.05
C LEU A 187 -23.61 -14.62 41.55
N LYS A 188 -23.03 -13.74 42.37
CA LYS A 188 -23.27 -13.67 43.83
C LYS A 188 -24.48 -12.83 44.21
N THR A 189 -24.85 -11.84 43.40
CA THR A 189 -25.96 -10.91 43.69
C THR A 189 -27.32 -11.37 43.17
N VAL A 190 -27.40 -12.45 42.38
CA VAL A 190 -28.68 -13.06 41.98
C VAL A 190 -29.36 -13.70 43.20
N PRO A 191 -30.58 -13.28 43.61
CA PRO A 191 -31.30 -13.86 44.74
C PRO A 191 -31.59 -15.36 44.52
N LEU A 192 -31.57 -16.16 45.60
CA LEU A 192 -31.88 -17.59 45.56
C LEU A 192 -33.29 -17.95 45.03
N ALA A 193 -34.17 -16.98 44.78
CA ALA A 193 -35.54 -17.21 44.32
C ALA A 193 -35.65 -17.67 42.85
N GLU A 194 -34.63 -17.46 42.01
CA GLU A 194 -34.65 -17.93 40.61
C GLU A 194 -33.86 -19.23 40.38
N ARG A 195 -33.14 -19.75 41.39
CA ARG A 195 -32.35 -20.98 41.24
C ARG A 195 -33.15 -22.28 41.36
N GLN A 196 -34.46 -22.22 41.63
CA GLN A 196 -35.28 -23.40 41.92
C GLN A 196 -36.46 -23.67 40.98
N ASN A 197 -36.60 -22.98 39.84
CA ASN A 197 -37.63 -23.35 38.85
C ASN A 197 -37.12 -23.27 37.42
N THR A 198 -36.38 -24.28 36.98
CA THR A 198 -36.40 -24.70 35.58
C THR A 198 -35.95 -26.15 35.44
N PRO A 199 -36.85 -27.09 35.11
CA PRO A 199 -36.46 -28.46 34.77
C PRO A 199 -35.68 -28.50 33.45
N ILE A 200 -34.58 -29.24 33.46
CA ILE A 200 -33.70 -29.50 32.32
C ILE A 200 -34.47 -30.32 31.26
N GLN A 201 -34.94 -29.66 30.20
CA GLN A 201 -35.29 -30.23 28.88
C GLN A 201 -35.14 -29.07 27.89
N ARG A 202 -34.40 -29.08 26.78
CA ARG A 202 -34.10 -30.10 25.77
C ARG A 202 -32.85 -29.64 24.99
N ARG A 203 -32.06 -30.59 24.50
CA ARG A 203 -31.13 -30.38 23.38
C ARG A 203 -31.89 -29.77 22.21
N VAL A 204 -31.44 -28.62 21.71
CA VAL A 204 -31.75 -28.18 20.35
C VAL A 204 -30.42 -28.05 19.63
N SER A 205 -30.17 -29.02 18.76
CA SER A 205 -29.19 -28.95 17.70
C SER A 205 -29.49 -27.75 16.81
N LEU A 206 -28.57 -26.79 16.75
CA LEU A 206 -28.59 -25.73 15.76
C LEU A 206 -28.03 -26.31 14.44
N GLN A 207 -28.92 -26.71 13.55
CA GLN A 207 -28.65 -26.81 12.12
C GLN A 207 -28.79 -25.40 11.53
N PRO A 208 -27.83 -24.93 10.71
CA PRO A 208 -27.95 -23.68 9.98
C PRO A 208 -28.48 -23.95 8.57
N GLU A 209 -29.79 -23.88 8.38
CA GLU A 209 -30.38 -23.77 7.05
C GLU A 209 -31.32 -22.56 7.01
N ASP A 210 -31.01 -21.70 6.02
CA ASP A 210 -31.85 -20.70 5.36
C ASP A 210 -32.38 -19.53 6.21
N TYR A 211 -32.25 -18.27 5.82
CA TYR A 211 -32.48 -17.75 4.47
C TYR A 211 -31.60 -16.53 4.16
N LEU A 212 -30.86 -16.64 3.05
CA LEU A 212 -30.56 -15.52 2.18
C LEU A 212 -31.89 -14.95 1.66
N GLN A 213 -32.20 -13.69 1.95
CA GLN A 213 -33.25 -12.97 1.24
C GLN A 213 -32.67 -12.34 -0.03
N GLU A 214 -33.11 -12.90 -1.15
CA GLU A 214 -32.81 -12.46 -2.50
C GLU A 214 -33.34 -11.05 -2.78
N VAL A 215 -32.52 -10.31 -3.51
CA VAL A 215 -32.82 -9.03 -4.13
C VAL A 215 -33.83 -9.21 -5.26
N ASN A 216 -34.93 -8.47 -5.17
CA ASN A 216 -35.97 -8.41 -6.18
C ASN A 216 -35.56 -7.39 -7.25
N ILE A 217 -35.25 -7.86 -8.47
CA ILE A 217 -35.14 -7.01 -9.66
C ILE A 217 -36.23 -7.45 -10.63
N ARG A 218 -37.20 -6.56 -10.88
CA ARG A 218 -38.20 -6.71 -11.94
C ARG A 218 -37.70 -5.94 -13.18
N ASN A 219 -37.82 -6.61 -14.33
CA ASN A 219 -37.60 -6.08 -15.68
C ASN A 219 -38.49 -4.88 -16.00
#